data_AF-A0A0C9LVR9-F1
#
_entry.id   AF-A0A0C9LVR9-F1
#
_cell.length_a   1.000
_cell.length_b   1.000
_cell.length_c   1.000
_cell.angle_alpha   90.00
_cell.angle_beta   90.00
_cell.angle_gamma   90.00
#
_symmetry.space_group_name_H-M   'P 1'
#
loop_
_entity.id
_entity.type
_entity.pdbx_description
1 polymer ?
#
loop_
_entity_poly.entity_id
_entity_poly.type
_entity_poly.pdbx_seq_one_letter_code
_entity_poly.pdbx_strand_id
1 'polypeptide(L)'
;MLLLKSIPLLLVAAAYSVSACEMDCRRGLSRDFAGFYVPVIKDSISDLHSQLTKSIEKVSIPDAITSQLERSELMDDIEESIETSLNEFVALATSQSRLAEGFYQVMFNEELPYKGDCNNPKRLTRKMPPPGESWTMDECRKMDYRCGNPPSICYFLEDVKQRCIGRMRRQMTEYASFDNGALVKSLVRDTRKSIYDTLSNNGVGKLSEDKQVESYIAKLVSATIRTLDIWVADDVRQLCEKPSQKELCNSWDDAIRKEILKWP
;
A
#
# COMPACT_ATOMS: atom_id res chain seq x y z
N MET A 1 -66.72 28.33 8.29
CA MET A 1 -65.44 28.41 7.55
C MET A 1 -64.51 29.34 8.31
N LEU A 2 -63.47 28.79 8.94
CA LEU A 2 -62.25 29.49 9.38
C LEU A 2 -61.26 28.39 9.81
N LEU A 3 -60.49 27.90 8.84
CA LEU A 3 -59.39 26.95 9.05
C LEU A 3 -58.19 27.74 9.55
N LEU A 4 -57.93 27.71 10.87
CA LEU A 4 -56.64 28.11 11.43
C LEU A 4 -55.58 27.09 11.00
N LYS A 5 -54.72 27.50 10.08
CA LYS A 5 -53.52 26.76 9.67
C LYS A 5 -52.50 26.79 10.80
N SER A 6 -52.40 25.70 11.55
CA SER A 6 -51.27 25.44 12.45
C SER A 6 -50.05 25.09 11.61
N ILE A 7 -49.11 26.02 11.48
CA ILE A 7 -47.78 25.78 10.93
C ILE A 7 -46.98 25.02 11.99
N PRO A 8 -46.50 23.78 11.75
CA PRO A 8 -45.55 23.18 12.67
C PRO A 8 -44.21 23.88 12.45
N LEU A 9 -43.77 24.60 13.47
CA LEU A 9 -42.43 25.17 13.55
C LEU A 9 -41.43 24.01 13.62
N LEU A 10 -40.91 23.58 12.48
CA LEU A 10 -39.76 22.69 12.38
C LEU A 10 -38.53 23.48 12.87
N LEU A 11 -38.33 23.47 14.19
CA LEU A 11 -37.04 23.78 14.81
C LEU A 11 -36.06 22.69 14.35
N VAL A 12 -35.43 22.94 13.21
CA VAL A 12 -34.19 22.27 12.82
C VAL A 12 -33.18 22.66 13.89
N ALA A 13 -32.99 21.79 14.88
CA ALA A 13 -31.81 21.81 15.70
C ALA A 13 -30.63 21.51 14.76
N ALA A 14 -30.09 22.57 14.15
CA ALA A 14 -28.73 22.57 13.67
C ALA A 14 -27.87 22.40 14.92
N ALA A 15 -27.71 21.16 15.37
CA ALA A 15 -26.62 20.80 16.24
C ALA A 15 -25.39 21.33 15.52
N TYR A 16 -24.82 22.40 16.07
CA TYR A 16 -23.57 22.98 15.60
C TYR A 16 -22.45 21.97 15.90
N SER A 17 -22.46 20.82 15.24
CA SER A 17 -21.38 19.86 15.20
C SER A 17 -20.17 20.63 14.71
N VAL A 18 -19.12 20.66 15.52
CA VAL A 18 -17.77 20.96 15.04
C VAL A 18 -17.56 20.04 13.85
N SER A 19 -17.40 20.60 12.65
CA SER A 19 -17.29 19.80 11.44
C SER A 19 -16.10 18.85 11.63
N ALA A 20 -16.41 17.57 11.76
CA ALA A 20 -15.41 16.53 11.57
C ALA A 20 -14.75 16.76 10.20
N CYS A 21 -13.47 16.41 10.08
CA CYS A 21 -12.73 16.37 8.80
C CYS A 21 -13.68 15.89 7.70
N GLU A 22 -14.03 16.79 6.79
CA GLU A 22 -15.01 16.53 5.75
C GLU A 22 -14.45 15.55 4.71
N MET A 23 -15.26 15.11 3.76
CA MET A 23 -14.85 14.07 2.81
C MET A 23 -13.56 14.41 2.05
N ASP A 24 -13.38 15.66 1.66
CA ASP A 24 -12.17 16.11 0.96
C ASP A 24 -10.95 16.09 1.88
N CYS A 25 -11.10 16.52 3.14
CA CYS A 25 -10.08 16.39 4.16
C CYS A 25 -9.67 14.92 4.34
N ARG A 26 -10.63 14.01 4.53
CA ARG A 26 -10.33 12.57 4.75
C ARG A 26 -9.59 11.97 3.57
N ARG A 27 -10.00 12.30 2.34
CA ARG A 27 -9.34 11.85 1.11
C ARG A 27 -7.95 12.44 0.97
N GLY A 28 -7.78 13.72 1.27
CA GLY A 28 -6.49 14.41 1.29
C GLY A 28 -5.51 13.75 2.25
N LEU A 29 -5.90 13.61 3.52
CA LEU A 29 -5.07 12.95 4.53
C LEU A 29 -4.66 11.53 4.11
N SER A 30 -5.60 10.74 3.62
CA SER A 30 -5.32 9.37 3.19
C SER A 30 -4.31 9.32 2.04
N ARG A 31 -4.36 10.31 1.12
CA ARG A 31 -3.38 10.47 0.04
C ARG A 31 -2.02 10.91 0.55
N ASP A 32 -1.96 11.83 1.49
CA ASP A 32 -0.71 12.32 2.07
C ASP A 32 0.02 11.17 2.79
N PHE A 33 -0.70 10.42 3.64
CA PHE A 33 -0.16 9.20 4.26
C PHE A 33 0.32 8.20 3.21
N ALA A 34 -0.49 7.93 2.17
CA ALA A 34 -0.09 7.02 1.08
C ALA A 34 1.22 7.47 0.42
N GLY A 35 1.36 8.77 0.14
CA GLY A 35 2.57 9.36 -0.43
C GLY A 35 3.81 9.10 0.42
N PHE A 36 3.72 9.30 1.74
CA PHE A 36 4.85 9.06 2.65
C PHE A 36 5.26 7.59 2.77
N TYR A 37 4.34 6.65 2.56
CA TYR A 37 4.64 5.21 2.61
C TYR A 37 5.07 4.61 1.26
N VAL A 38 5.00 5.34 0.14
CA VAL A 38 5.49 4.87 -1.17
C VAL A 38 6.96 4.40 -1.12
N PRO A 39 7.91 5.14 -0.51
CA PRO A 39 9.30 4.70 -0.43
C PRO A 39 9.49 3.37 0.31
N VAL A 40 8.67 3.09 1.32
CA VAL A 40 8.74 1.85 2.11
C VAL A 40 8.35 0.64 1.25
N ILE A 41 7.32 0.78 0.41
CA ILE A 41 6.91 -0.28 -0.53
C ILE A 41 8.00 -0.52 -1.57
N LYS A 42 8.62 0.56 -2.10
CA LYS A 42 9.69 0.45 -3.09
C LYS A 42 10.93 -0.26 -2.53
N ASP A 43 11.33 0.09 -1.30
CA ASP A 43 12.43 -0.55 -0.58
C ASP A 43 12.18 -2.06 -0.42
N SER A 44 11.01 -2.44 0.08
CA SER A 44 10.60 -3.85 0.23
C SER A 44 10.58 -4.63 -1.10
N ILE A 45 10.18 -3.99 -2.21
CA ILE A 45 10.20 -4.63 -3.53
C ILE A 45 11.61 -4.74 -4.10
N SER A 46 12.51 -3.80 -3.79
CA SER A 46 13.92 -3.92 -4.15
C SER A 46 14.57 -5.13 -3.45
N ASP A 47 14.25 -5.35 -2.17
CA ASP A 47 14.67 -6.55 -1.44
C ASP A 47 14.10 -7.83 -2.06
N LEU A 48 12.82 -7.83 -2.45
CA LEU A 48 12.19 -8.95 -3.16
C LEU A 48 12.89 -9.23 -4.50
N HIS A 49 13.23 -8.21 -5.28
CA HIS A 49 13.96 -8.35 -6.54
C HIS A 49 15.27 -9.11 -6.32
N SER A 50 16.10 -8.66 -5.36
CA SER A 50 17.36 -9.34 -5.03
C SER A 50 17.16 -10.80 -4.60
N GLN A 51 16.10 -11.09 -3.83
CA GLN A 51 15.79 -12.44 -3.40
C GLN A 51 15.35 -13.34 -4.56
N LEU A 52 14.53 -12.82 -5.48
CA LEU A 52 14.05 -13.55 -6.65
C LEU A 52 15.21 -13.89 -7.59
N THR A 53 16.05 -12.92 -7.96
CA THR A 53 17.24 -13.14 -8.81
C THR A 53 18.15 -14.23 -8.22
N LYS A 54 18.50 -14.12 -6.94
CA LYS A 54 19.30 -15.15 -6.24
C LYS A 54 18.62 -16.52 -6.16
N SER A 55 17.29 -16.56 -6.17
CA SER A 55 16.54 -17.82 -6.11
C SER A 55 16.51 -18.51 -7.46
N ILE A 56 16.34 -17.76 -8.55
CA ILE A 56 16.29 -18.34 -9.91
C ILE A 56 17.66 -18.83 -10.38
N GLU A 57 18.76 -18.16 -10.01
CA GLU A 57 20.13 -18.58 -10.35
C GLU A 57 20.47 -19.99 -9.84
N LYS A 58 19.84 -20.39 -8.73
CA LYS A 58 20.01 -21.71 -8.11
C LYS A 58 19.26 -22.83 -8.85
N VAL A 59 18.36 -22.50 -9.76
CA VAL A 59 17.65 -23.48 -10.57
C VAL A 59 18.55 -23.86 -11.75
N SER A 60 18.92 -25.15 -11.82
CA SER A 60 19.74 -25.65 -12.92
C SER A 60 18.96 -25.56 -14.24
N ILE A 61 19.55 -24.88 -15.22
CA ILE A 61 19.08 -24.87 -16.61
C ILE A 61 19.36 -26.26 -17.20
N PRO A 62 18.40 -26.87 -17.93
CA PRO A 62 18.60 -28.15 -18.59
C PRO A 62 19.64 -28.08 -19.72
N ASP A 63 20.40 -29.16 -19.89
CA ASP A 63 21.37 -29.32 -20.99
C ASP A 63 20.73 -29.17 -22.37
N ALA A 64 19.45 -29.51 -22.50
CA ALA A 64 18.67 -29.32 -23.73
C ALA A 64 18.62 -27.86 -24.18
N ILE A 65 18.63 -26.90 -23.25
CA ILE A 65 18.70 -25.47 -23.54
C ILE A 65 20.16 -25.04 -23.71
N THR A 66 21.04 -25.37 -22.76
CA THR A 66 22.43 -24.85 -22.75
C THR A 66 23.32 -25.43 -23.85
N SER A 67 22.88 -26.48 -24.54
CA SER A 67 23.54 -26.99 -25.75
C SER A 67 23.28 -26.15 -27.01
N GLN A 68 22.31 -25.24 -26.96
CA GLN A 68 21.90 -24.42 -28.12
C GLN A 68 21.83 -22.91 -27.82
N LEU A 69 21.81 -22.53 -26.54
CA LEU A 69 21.68 -21.16 -26.08
C LEU A 69 22.70 -20.89 -24.96
N GLU A 70 23.31 -19.72 -24.94
CA GLU A 70 24.17 -19.34 -23.83
C GLU A 70 23.35 -19.16 -22.55
N ARG A 71 23.92 -19.57 -21.40
CA ARG A 71 23.23 -19.46 -20.11
C ARG A 71 22.82 -18.02 -19.79
N SER A 72 23.68 -17.05 -20.10
CA SER A 72 23.42 -15.64 -19.83
C SER A 72 22.21 -15.13 -20.61
N GLU A 73 22.03 -15.52 -21.87
CA GLU A 73 20.91 -15.06 -22.69
C GLU A 73 19.56 -15.42 -22.08
N LEU A 74 19.41 -16.64 -21.54
CA LEU A 74 18.19 -17.03 -20.85
C LEU A 74 18.02 -16.34 -19.49
N MET A 75 19.11 -16.21 -18.74
CA MET A 75 19.05 -15.65 -17.39
C MET A 75 18.74 -14.15 -17.41
N ASP A 76 19.37 -13.40 -18.31
CA ASP A 76 19.18 -11.97 -18.47
C ASP A 76 17.71 -11.66 -18.84
N ASP A 77 17.12 -12.41 -19.79
CA ASP A 77 15.72 -12.26 -20.18
C ASP A 77 14.73 -12.61 -19.04
N ILE A 78 15.07 -13.57 -18.18
CA ILE A 78 14.25 -13.91 -17.00
C ILE A 78 14.36 -12.80 -15.95
N GLU A 79 15.56 -12.29 -15.69
CA GLU A 79 15.81 -11.21 -14.74
C GLU A 79 15.11 -9.92 -15.17
N GLU A 80 15.23 -9.53 -16.43
CA GLU A 80 14.52 -8.36 -16.99
C GLU A 80 13.00 -8.53 -16.87
N SER A 81 12.48 -9.74 -17.12
CA SER A 81 11.06 -10.02 -16.93
C SER A 81 10.62 -9.86 -15.48
N ILE A 82 11.42 -10.32 -14.51
CA ILE A 82 11.12 -10.15 -13.08
C ILE A 82 11.14 -8.67 -12.72
N GLU A 83 12.19 -7.94 -13.12
CA GLU A 83 12.30 -6.50 -12.88
C GLU A 83 11.08 -5.75 -13.42
N THR A 84 10.68 -6.05 -14.66
CA THR A 84 9.50 -5.45 -15.30
C THR A 84 8.23 -5.74 -14.51
N SER A 85 7.95 -7.01 -14.16
CA SER A 85 6.78 -7.37 -13.37
C SER A 85 6.76 -6.69 -12.00
N LEU A 86 7.91 -6.55 -11.34
CA LEU A 86 8.02 -5.85 -10.06
C LEU A 86 7.79 -4.35 -10.19
N ASN A 87 8.31 -3.71 -11.24
CA ASN A 87 8.10 -2.30 -11.52
C ASN A 87 6.62 -1.99 -11.82
N GLU A 88 5.96 -2.83 -12.62
CA GLU A 88 4.52 -2.75 -12.86
C GLU A 88 3.71 -2.95 -11.57
N PHE A 89 4.12 -3.90 -10.74
CA PHE A 89 3.49 -4.13 -9.45
C PHE A 89 3.65 -2.94 -8.50
N VAL A 90 4.83 -2.32 -8.43
CA VAL A 90 5.05 -1.11 -7.63
C VAL A 90 4.08 -0.02 -8.10
N ALA A 91 3.99 0.23 -9.40
CA ALA A 91 3.05 1.22 -9.95
C ALA A 91 1.59 0.92 -9.56
N LEU A 92 1.19 -0.35 -9.60
CA LEU A 92 -0.13 -0.81 -9.16
C LEU A 92 -0.34 -0.58 -7.65
N ALA A 93 0.58 -1.05 -6.82
CA ALA A 93 0.49 -1.05 -5.36
C ALA A 93 0.56 0.37 -4.78
N THR A 94 1.36 1.25 -5.39
CA THR A 94 1.54 2.65 -4.95
C THR A 94 0.62 3.62 -5.68
N SER A 95 -0.23 3.14 -6.59
CA SER A 95 -1.23 3.99 -7.24
C SER A 95 -2.08 4.67 -6.16
N GLN A 96 -2.19 6.00 -6.24
CA GLN A 96 -2.84 6.79 -5.19
C GLN A 96 -4.27 6.31 -4.92
N SER A 97 -4.98 5.81 -5.93
CA SER A 97 -6.34 5.28 -5.77
C SER A 97 -6.42 4.00 -4.95
N ARG A 98 -5.36 3.18 -4.86
CA ARG A 98 -5.40 1.92 -4.11
C ARG A 98 -4.85 2.07 -2.70
N LEU A 99 -3.64 2.61 -2.56
CA LEU A 99 -3.01 2.74 -1.25
C LEU A 99 -3.75 3.75 -0.38
N ALA A 100 -4.12 4.91 -0.94
CA ALA A 100 -4.88 5.91 -0.19
C ALA A 100 -6.29 5.42 0.15
N GLU A 101 -6.93 4.63 -0.71
CA GLU A 101 -8.23 4.05 -0.38
C GLU A 101 -8.13 3.08 0.80
N GLY A 102 -7.09 2.22 0.82
CA GLY A 102 -6.80 1.38 1.98
C GLY A 102 -6.63 2.18 3.27
N PHE A 103 -5.88 3.29 3.21
CA PHE A 103 -5.66 4.16 4.36
C PHE A 103 -6.93 4.89 4.79
N TYR A 104 -7.74 5.33 3.83
CA TYR A 104 -9.05 5.92 4.07
C TYR A 104 -9.95 4.96 4.87
N GLN A 105 -9.97 3.67 4.50
CA GLN A 105 -10.77 2.68 5.21
C GLN A 105 -10.31 2.52 6.67
N VAL A 106 -9.02 2.27 6.93
CA VAL A 106 -8.53 2.04 8.31
C VAL A 106 -8.61 3.27 9.22
N MET A 107 -8.50 4.47 8.63
CA MET A 107 -8.61 5.72 9.39
C MET A 107 -10.05 6.08 9.69
N PHE A 108 -10.96 5.91 8.72
CA PHE A 108 -12.28 6.54 8.77
C PHE A 108 -13.46 5.57 8.75
N ASN A 109 -13.32 4.32 8.35
CA ASN A 109 -14.46 3.40 8.16
C ASN A 109 -14.36 2.10 8.97
N GLU A 110 -13.17 1.64 9.30
CA GLU A 110 -12.96 0.47 10.15
C GLU A 110 -13.18 0.80 11.64
N GLU A 111 -12.92 -0.17 12.52
CA GLU A 111 -13.19 -0.07 13.95
C GLU A 111 -12.50 1.14 14.62
N LEU A 112 -13.24 1.83 15.49
CA LEU A 112 -12.82 3.07 16.16
C LEU A 112 -12.35 4.13 15.15
N PRO A 113 -13.20 4.58 14.21
CA PRO A 113 -12.78 5.51 13.17
C PRO A 113 -12.51 6.91 13.75
N TYR A 114 -11.66 7.67 13.07
CA TYR A 114 -11.50 9.11 13.29
C TYR A 114 -12.70 9.86 12.67
N LYS A 115 -13.87 9.69 13.28
CA LYS A 115 -15.15 10.29 12.89
C LYS A 115 -15.91 10.75 14.12
N GLY A 116 -16.91 11.61 13.90
CA GLY A 116 -17.84 12.04 14.94
C GLY A 116 -17.44 13.35 15.61
N ASP A 117 -18.28 13.75 16.57
CA ASP A 117 -18.22 15.04 17.26
C ASP A 117 -16.99 15.16 18.18
N CYS A 118 -16.39 16.34 18.17
CA CYS A 118 -15.21 16.72 18.95
C CYS A 118 -15.53 17.74 20.06
N ASN A 119 -16.78 17.79 20.54
CA ASN A 119 -17.19 18.68 21.62
C ASN A 119 -17.41 18.01 22.97
N ASN A 120 -17.27 16.69 23.07
CA ASN A 120 -17.62 15.94 24.27
C ASN A 120 -16.52 14.90 24.61
N PRO A 121 -15.49 15.28 25.38
CA PRO A 121 -15.32 16.57 26.07
C PRO A 121 -14.79 17.68 25.15
N LYS A 122 -15.20 18.93 25.41
CA LYS A 122 -14.72 20.07 24.65
C LYS A 122 -13.27 20.39 25.03
N ARG A 123 -12.36 20.34 24.06
CA ARG A 123 -10.93 20.68 24.23
C ARG A 123 -10.54 21.95 23.50
N LEU A 124 -11.13 22.18 22.33
CA LEU A 124 -10.81 23.32 21.48
C LEU A 124 -11.78 24.47 21.73
N THR A 125 -11.26 25.69 21.65
CA THR A 125 -12.06 26.92 21.84
C THR A 125 -12.88 27.25 20.61
N ARG A 126 -12.31 27.03 19.41
CA ARG A 126 -12.96 27.21 18.11
C ARG A 126 -13.40 25.88 17.50
N LYS A 127 -14.35 25.95 16.57
CA LYS A 127 -14.91 24.78 15.88
C LYS A 127 -14.20 24.43 14.58
N MET A 128 -13.62 25.42 13.93
CA MET A 128 -12.90 25.32 12.67
C MET A 128 -11.94 26.51 12.60
N PRO A 129 -10.77 26.41 11.95
CA PRO A 129 -9.94 27.57 11.69
C PRO A 129 -10.66 28.56 10.76
N PRO A 130 -10.48 29.88 10.95
CA PRO A 130 -10.91 30.88 9.98
C PRO A 130 -10.35 30.61 8.59
N PRO A 131 -11.01 31.09 7.52
CA PRO A 131 -10.47 30.99 6.16
C PRO A 131 -9.05 31.53 6.06
N GLY A 132 -8.13 30.74 5.52
CA GLY A 132 -6.71 31.09 5.40
C GLY A 132 -5.85 30.77 6.62
N GLU A 133 -6.44 30.28 7.72
CA GLU A 133 -5.71 29.78 8.87
C GLU A 133 -5.71 28.24 8.92
N SER A 134 -4.70 27.69 9.60
CA SER A 134 -4.63 26.25 9.91
C SER A 134 -4.94 26.02 11.38
N TRP A 135 -5.24 24.77 11.73
CA TRP A 135 -5.13 24.32 13.11
C TRP A 135 -3.67 24.48 13.59
N THR A 136 -3.50 24.65 14.90
CA THR A 136 -2.18 24.84 15.52
C THR A 136 -1.69 23.56 16.17
N MET A 137 -0.37 23.46 16.37
CA MET A 137 0.21 22.35 17.14
C MET A 137 -0.28 22.33 18.59
N ASP A 138 -0.61 23.48 19.17
CA ASP A 138 -1.19 23.53 20.51
C ASP A 138 -2.62 22.98 20.54
N GLU A 139 -3.41 23.20 19.49
CA GLU A 139 -4.71 22.55 19.33
C GLU A 139 -4.58 21.03 19.15
N CYS A 140 -3.58 20.57 18.38
CA CYS A 140 -3.24 19.16 18.28
C CYS A 140 -2.93 18.55 19.67
N ARG A 141 -2.05 19.18 20.46
CA ARG A 141 -1.67 18.69 21.81
C ARG A 141 -2.81 18.69 22.83
N LYS A 142 -3.85 19.51 22.62
CA LYS A 142 -5.03 19.57 23.50
C LYS A 142 -6.00 18.41 23.27
N MET A 143 -5.93 17.75 22.13
CA MET A 143 -6.76 16.59 21.87
C MET A 143 -6.19 15.42 22.64
N ASP A 144 -7.00 14.74 23.43
CA ASP A 144 -6.61 13.57 24.23
C ASP A 144 -7.61 12.42 24.08
N TYR A 145 -8.57 12.56 23.15
CA TYR A 145 -9.57 11.56 22.81
C TYR A 145 -9.81 11.55 21.31
N ARG A 146 -10.17 10.38 20.79
CA ARG A 146 -10.39 10.16 19.36
C ARG A 146 -11.70 10.78 18.89
N CYS A 147 -11.63 11.63 17.88
CA CYS A 147 -12.78 12.15 17.16
C CYS A 147 -12.42 12.47 15.71
N GLY A 148 -13.32 13.12 14.97
CA GLY A 148 -13.17 13.33 13.53
C GLY A 148 -12.37 14.55 13.08
N ASN A 149 -11.88 15.43 13.96
CA ASN A 149 -11.20 16.66 13.53
C ASN A 149 -9.70 16.44 13.27
N PRO A 150 -9.06 17.31 12.46
CA PRO A 150 -7.62 17.20 12.18
C PRO A 150 -6.72 17.26 13.43
N PRO A 151 -6.97 18.11 14.45
CA PRO A 151 -6.22 18.07 15.70
C PRO A 151 -6.20 16.70 16.39
N SER A 152 -7.32 15.96 16.41
CA SER A 152 -7.38 14.61 16.97
C SER A 152 -6.50 13.65 16.18
N ILE A 153 -6.59 13.68 14.84
CA ILE A 153 -5.78 12.82 13.97
C ILE A 153 -4.29 13.12 14.17
N CYS A 154 -3.93 14.41 14.30
CA CYS A 154 -2.58 14.84 14.61
C CYS A 154 -2.11 14.32 15.98
N TYR A 155 -2.93 14.41 17.02
CA TYR A 155 -2.53 13.94 18.35
C TYR A 155 -2.24 12.43 18.35
N PHE A 156 -3.15 11.65 17.76
CA PHE A 156 -3.03 10.19 17.67
C PHE A 156 -2.25 9.72 16.44
N LEU A 157 -1.30 10.53 15.95
CA LEU A 157 -0.52 10.21 14.75
C LEU A 157 0.08 8.80 14.78
N GLU A 158 0.62 8.37 15.93
CA GLU A 158 1.20 7.03 16.05
C GLU A 158 0.18 5.90 15.86
N ASP A 159 -1.03 6.03 16.41
CA ASP A 159 -2.11 5.05 16.17
C ASP A 159 -2.53 5.04 14.69
N VAL A 160 -2.63 6.23 14.08
CA VAL A 160 -2.93 6.36 12.64
C VAL A 160 -1.85 5.68 11.80
N LYS A 161 -0.57 5.91 12.11
CA LYS A 161 0.57 5.26 11.44
C LYS A 161 0.49 3.75 11.56
N GLN A 162 0.28 3.22 12.77
CA GLN A 162 0.18 1.76 12.97
C GLN A 162 -1.00 1.15 12.19
N ARG A 163 -2.14 1.84 12.12
CA ARG A 163 -3.29 1.41 11.29
C ARG A 163 -2.94 1.36 9.81
N CYS A 164 -2.30 2.41 9.28
CA CYS A 164 -1.86 2.47 7.89
C CYS A 164 -0.81 1.40 7.57
N ILE A 165 0.17 1.20 8.45
CA ILE A 165 1.17 0.13 8.33
C ILE A 165 0.47 -1.23 8.31
N GLY A 166 -0.41 -1.52 9.27
CA GLY A 166 -1.18 -2.76 9.32
C GLY A 166 -2.00 -3.00 8.04
N ARG A 167 -2.59 -1.96 7.45
CA ARG A 167 -3.26 -2.04 6.15
C ARG A 167 -2.30 -2.40 5.03
N MET A 168 -1.15 -1.72 4.96
CA MET A 168 -0.13 -1.95 3.94
C MET A 168 0.37 -3.40 3.99
N ARG A 169 0.66 -3.92 5.19
CA ARG A 169 1.07 -5.32 5.40
C ARG A 169 0.01 -6.32 4.90
N ARG A 170 -1.27 -6.11 5.25
CA ARG A 170 -2.39 -6.93 4.77
C ARG A 170 -2.49 -6.91 3.25
N GLN A 171 -2.50 -5.73 2.66
CA GLN A 171 -2.65 -5.56 1.21
C GLN A 171 -1.48 -6.17 0.41
N MET A 172 -0.24 -6.01 0.89
CA MET A 172 0.94 -6.63 0.28
C MET A 172 0.91 -8.16 0.39
N THR A 173 0.45 -8.69 1.53
CA THR A 173 0.23 -10.13 1.72
C THR A 173 -0.84 -10.68 0.76
N GLU A 174 -1.95 -9.96 0.58
CA GLU A 174 -3.02 -10.35 -0.36
C GLU A 174 -2.50 -10.40 -1.81
N TYR A 175 -1.69 -9.42 -2.22
CA TYR A 175 -1.08 -9.40 -3.55
C TYR A 175 -0.08 -10.54 -3.78
N ALA A 176 0.58 -11.01 -2.72
CA ALA A 176 1.51 -12.12 -2.74
C ALA A 176 0.85 -13.50 -2.51
N SER A 177 -0.47 -13.56 -2.33
CA SER A 177 -1.16 -14.82 -2.12
C SER A 177 -1.14 -15.70 -3.37
N PHE A 178 -0.88 -17.00 -3.19
CA PHE A 178 -0.83 -17.96 -4.29
C PHE A 178 -2.15 -18.06 -5.07
N ASP A 179 -3.29 -18.08 -4.37
CA ASP A 179 -4.59 -18.35 -4.97
C ASP A 179 -5.01 -17.26 -5.97
N ASN A 180 -4.82 -15.98 -5.60
CA ASN A 180 -5.36 -14.87 -6.38
C ASN A 180 -4.51 -13.60 -6.39
N GLY A 181 -3.31 -13.61 -5.80
CA GLY A 181 -2.45 -12.46 -5.70
C GLY A 181 -1.98 -11.93 -7.06
N ALA A 182 -2.16 -10.62 -7.27
CA ALA A 182 -1.78 -9.97 -8.54
C ALA A 182 -0.27 -10.08 -8.81
N LEU A 183 0.57 -9.99 -7.77
CA LEU A 183 2.02 -10.08 -7.89
C LEU A 183 2.47 -11.49 -8.31
N VAL A 184 2.00 -12.53 -7.61
CA VAL A 184 2.32 -13.93 -7.93
C VAL A 184 1.90 -14.26 -9.35
N LYS A 185 0.67 -13.87 -9.74
CA LYS A 185 0.14 -14.14 -11.08
C LYS A 185 0.98 -13.49 -12.17
N SER A 186 1.40 -12.23 -11.98
CA SER A 186 2.25 -11.55 -12.95
C SER A 186 3.60 -12.24 -13.06
N LEU A 187 4.31 -12.42 -11.94
CA LEU A 187 5.63 -13.05 -11.93
C LEU A 187 5.62 -14.44 -12.59
N VAL A 188 4.68 -15.30 -12.21
CA VAL A 188 4.59 -16.66 -12.78
C VAL A 188 4.28 -16.63 -14.27
N ARG A 189 3.36 -15.76 -14.72
CA ARG A 189 3.00 -15.62 -16.13
C ARG A 189 4.17 -15.08 -16.94
N ASP A 190 4.82 -14.02 -16.44
CA ASP A 190 5.82 -13.25 -17.18
C ASP A 190 7.14 -14.04 -17.24
N THR A 191 7.57 -14.69 -16.16
CA THR A 191 8.73 -15.61 -16.20
C THR A 191 8.51 -16.76 -17.19
N ARG A 192 7.31 -17.36 -17.24
CA ARG A 192 6.99 -18.40 -18.23
C ARG A 192 7.07 -17.87 -19.65
N LYS A 193 6.48 -16.70 -19.87
CA LYS A 193 6.46 -16.03 -21.16
C LYS A 193 7.88 -15.72 -21.63
N SER A 194 8.72 -15.14 -20.76
CA SER A 194 10.12 -14.83 -21.03
C SER A 194 10.87 -16.06 -21.54
N ILE A 195 10.81 -17.20 -20.84
CA ILE A 195 11.49 -18.43 -21.29
C ILE A 195 11.03 -18.86 -22.69
N TYR A 196 9.72 -18.88 -22.95
CA TYR A 196 9.21 -19.28 -24.26
C TYR A 196 9.60 -18.29 -25.37
N ASP A 197 9.54 -17.00 -25.08
CA ASP A 197 9.93 -15.94 -26.02
C ASP A 197 11.43 -16.03 -26.33
N THR A 198 12.29 -16.21 -25.32
CA THR A 198 13.74 -16.40 -25.51
C THR A 198 14.05 -17.61 -26.38
N LEU A 199 13.42 -18.76 -26.11
CA LEU A 199 13.60 -19.96 -26.93
C LEU A 199 13.14 -19.74 -28.38
N SER A 200 12.02 -19.05 -28.58
CA SER A 200 11.49 -18.73 -29.90
C SER A 200 12.40 -17.76 -30.66
N ASN A 201 12.82 -16.68 -30.01
CA ASN A 201 13.64 -15.62 -30.62
C ASN A 201 15.03 -16.11 -31.03
N ASN A 202 15.56 -17.12 -30.34
CA ASN A 202 16.84 -17.76 -30.66
C ASN A 202 16.72 -18.97 -31.60
N GLY A 203 15.55 -19.18 -32.23
CA GLY A 203 15.36 -20.24 -33.23
C GLY A 203 15.27 -21.66 -32.67
N VAL A 204 15.19 -21.82 -31.35
CA VAL A 204 15.12 -23.10 -30.63
C VAL A 204 13.73 -23.35 -30.04
N GLY A 205 12.69 -22.68 -30.56
CA GLY A 205 11.33 -22.73 -30.02
C GLY A 205 10.70 -24.12 -29.89
N LYS A 206 11.18 -25.12 -30.65
CA LYS A 206 10.75 -26.53 -30.49
C LYS A 206 11.08 -27.12 -29.12
N LEU A 207 12.07 -26.57 -28.40
CA LEU A 207 12.39 -26.96 -27.04
C LEU A 207 11.27 -26.65 -26.05
N SER A 208 10.32 -25.77 -26.40
CA SER A 208 9.15 -25.50 -25.55
C SER A 208 8.28 -26.74 -25.29
N GLU A 209 8.34 -27.75 -26.15
CA GLU A 209 7.65 -29.04 -26.01
C GLU A 209 8.48 -30.09 -25.26
N ASP A 210 9.72 -29.76 -24.87
CA ASP A 210 10.61 -30.67 -24.15
C ASP A 210 10.23 -30.74 -22.65
N LYS A 211 10.07 -31.97 -22.14
CA LYS A 211 9.71 -32.23 -20.73
C LYS A 211 10.72 -31.67 -19.72
N GLN A 212 11.99 -31.56 -20.09
CA GLN A 212 13.02 -30.95 -19.26
C GLN A 212 12.80 -29.45 -19.14
N VAL A 213 12.35 -28.77 -20.20
CA VAL A 213 11.98 -27.35 -20.19
C VAL A 213 10.74 -27.13 -19.35
N GLU A 214 9.70 -27.96 -19.50
CA GLU A 214 8.52 -27.92 -18.63
C GLU A 214 8.89 -28.12 -17.15
N SER A 215 9.76 -29.09 -16.85
CA SER A 215 10.26 -29.32 -15.50
C SER A 215 11.07 -28.14 -14.96
N TYR A 216 11.88 -27.49 -15.79
CA TYR A 216 12.65 -26.29 -15.44
C TYR A 216 11.72 -25.12 -15.08
N ILE A 217 10.72 -24.86 -15.93
CA ILE A 217 9.68 -23.85 -15.68
C ILE A 217 8.95 -24.12 -14.36
N ALA A 218 8.57 -25.37 -14.10
CA ALA A 218 7.90 -25.74 -12.85
C ALA A 218 8.78 -25.49 -11.62
N LYS A 219 10.09 -25.76 -11.71
CA LYS A 219 11.06 -25.48 -10.64
C LYS A 219 11.23 -23.97 -10.42
N LEU A 220 11.32 -23.17 -11.48
CA LEU A 220 11.38 -21.71 -11.37
C LEU A 220 10.13 -21.15 -10.70
N VAL A 221 8.94 -21.57 -11.15
CA VAL A 221 7.67 -21.14 -10.54
C VAL A 221 7.63 -21.50 -9.05
N SER A 222 8.05 -22.72 -8.70
CA SER A 222 8.12 -23.15 -7.31
C SER A 222 9.11 -22.31 -6.48
N ALA A 223 10.25 -21.95 -7.06
CA ALA A 223 11.26 -21.10 -6.44
C ALA A 223 10.73 -19.66 -6.23
N THR A 224 10.04 -19.10 -7.22
CA THR A 224 9.37 -17.80 -7.14
C THR A 224 8.33 -17.76 -6.02
N ILE A 225 7.43 -18.75 -5.97
CA ILE A 225 6.39 -18.84 -4.93
C ILE A 225 7.02 -18.93 -3.55
N ARG A 226 8.00 -19.82 -3.37
CA ARG A 226 8.71 -19.96 -2.10
C ARG A 226 9.39 -18.66 -1.67
N THR A 227 9.97 -17.93 -2.62
CA THR A 227 10.63 -16.64 -2.36
C THR A 227 9.61 -15.58 -1.93
N LEU A 228 8.42 -15.56 -2.56
CA LEU A 228 7.33 -14.68 -2.16
C LEU A 228 6.83 -15.01 -0.75
N ASP A 229 6.71 -16.30 -0.39
CA ASP A 229 6.32 -16.71 0.97
C ASP A 229 7.33 -16.25 2.02
N ILE A 230 8.64 -16.40 1.73
CA ILE A 230 9.72 -15.92 2.60
C ILE A 230 9.67 -14.39 2.72
N TRP A 231 9.55 -13.69 1.59
CA TRP A 231 9.44 -12.23 1.58
C TRP A 231 8.23 -11.74 2.38
N VAL A 232 7.08 -12.39 2.27
CA VAL A 232 5.90 -12.06 3.08
C VAL A 232 6.20 -12.25 4.56
N ALA A 233 6.80 -13.38 4.93
CA ALA A 233 7.08 -13.73 6.33
C ALA A 233 8.12 -12.81 6.99
N ASP A 234 9.20 -12.52 6.28
CA ASP A 234 10.41 -11.90 6.83
C ASP A 234 10.50 -10.40 6.52
N ASP A 235 9.82 -9.92 5.47
CA ASP A 235 9.80 -8.52 5.09
C ASP A 235 8.41 -7.89 5.27
N VAL A 236 7.39 -8.35 4.55
CA VAL A 236 6.08 -7.71 4.56
C VAL A 236 5.49 -7.63 5.97
N ARG A 237 5.57 -8.71 6.76
CA ARG A 237 5.06 -8.71 8.16
C ARG A 237 5.77 -7.72 9.08
N GLN A 238 7.02 -7.36 8.75
CA GLN A 238 7.89 -6.49 9.54
C GLN A 238 8.08 -5.10 8.91
N LEU A 239 7.27 -4.73 7.91
CA LEU A 239 7.37 -3.40 7.28
C LEU A 239 7.33 -2.31 8.35
N CYS A 240 8.28 -1.38 8.33
CA CYS A 240 8.46 -0.32 9.34
C CYS A 240 8.93 -0.75 10.74
N GLU A 241 9.18 -2.04 10.98
CA GLU A 241 9.81 -2.53 12.21
C GLU A 241 11.31 -2.80 12.03
N LYS A 242 11.76 -2.99 10.78
CA LYS A 242 13.17 -3.18 10.45
C LYS A 242 13.99 -1.92 10.70
N PRO A 243 15.23 -2.04 11.21
CA PRO A 243 16.14 -0.90 11.37
C PRO A 243 16.34 -0.10 10.08
N SER A 244 16.43 -0.76 8.92
CA SER A 244 16.60 -0.12 7.61
C SER A 244 15.41 0.76 7.20
N GLN A 245 14.20 0.44 7.66
CA GLN A 245 12.97 1.13 7.28
C GLN A 245 12.50 2.13 8.34
N LYS A 246 13.13 2.15 9.51
CA LYS A 246 12.72 3.01 10.63
C LYS A 246 12.72 4.49 10.24
N GLU A 247 13.71 4.93 9.48
CA GLU A 247 13.80 6.31 8.98
C GLU A 247 12.71 6.60 7.93
N LEU A 248 12.48 5.68 7.00
CA LEU A 248 11.43 5.82 5.97
C LEU A 248 10.03 5.93 6.57
N CYS A 249 9.77 5.26 7.69
CA CYS A 249 8.43 5.24 8.31
C CYS A 249 8.19 6.32 9.36
N ASN A 250 9.23 7.04 9.82
CA ASN A 250 9.11 7.99 10.95
C ASN A 250 9.77 9.36 10.73
N SER A 251 10.56 9.57 9.68
CA SER A 251 11.27 10.84 9.46
C SER A 251 10.36 12.00 9.04
N TRP A 252 9.09 11.71 8.70
CA TRP A 252 8.14 12.67 8.15
C TRP A 252 7.05 13.11 9.14
N ASP A 253 7.16 12.76 10.44
CA ASP A 253 6.15 13.08 11.45
C ASP A 253 5.81 14.58 11.53
N ASP A 254 6.81 15.45 11.48
CA ASP A 254 6.58 16.90 11.49
C ASP A 254 5.91 17.40 10.21
N ALA A 255 6.21 16.77 9.07
CA ALA A 255 5.63 17.14 7.79
C ALA A 255 4.16 16.74 7.73
N ILE A 256 3.82 15.49 8.07
CA ILE A 256 2.43 15.03 8.06
C ILE A 256 1.58 15.77 9.11
N ARG A 257 2.13 16.14 10.28
CA ARG A 257 1.39 16.95 11.26
C ARG A 257 0.98 18.28 10.66
N LYS A 258 1.85 18.92 9.89
CA LYS A 258 1.51 20.16 9.17
C LYS A 258 0.43 19.91 8.12
N GLU A 259 0.55 18.85 7.30
CA GLU A 259 -0.48 18.53 6.32
C GLU A 259 -1.84 18.23 6.97
N ILE A 260 -1.86 17.50 8.08
CA ILE A 260 -3.07 17.24 8.85
C ILE A 260 -3.73 18.55 9.28
N LEU A 261 -2.97 19.43 9.92
CA LEU A 261 -3.51 20.64 10.54
C LEU A 261 -3.91 21.72 9.53
N LYS A 262 -3.53 21.62 8.26
CA LYS A 262 -3.98 22.53 7.19
C LYS A 262 -5.45 22.38 6.85
N TRP A 263 -6.03 21.21 7.10
CA TRP A 263 -7.43 20.96 6.76
C TRP A 263 -8.37 21.65 7.76
N PRO A 264 -9.47 22.26 7.30
CA PRO A 264 -10.48 22.81 8.19
C PRO A 264 -11.14 21.73 9.06
#